data_AF-A0A964ZDQ0-F1
#
_entry.id   AF-A0A964ZDQ0-F1
#
_cell.length_a   1.000
_cell.length_b   1.000
_cell.length_c   1.000
_cell.angle_alpha   90.00
_cell.angle_beta   90.00
_cell.angle_gamma   90.00
#
_symmetry.space_group_name_H-M   'P 1'
#
loop_
_entity.id
_entity.type
_entity.pdbx_description
1 polymer ?
#
loop_
_entity_poly.entity_id
_entity_poly.type
_entity_poly.pdbx_seq_one_letter_code
_entity_poly.pdbx_strand_id
1 'polypeptide(L)'
;MLFVRDPVGPLAVIYQSGGVATVIDSARTVAVGGVSRGIFITGSNTSEVITYIGAAPLGGNLLINALNGDDIVRLQGSIGGNVTLLGGFGNDTYIVTANLQIGGYLTLADTSGFNDLIFTGSMSVGGYFSGYGLNDVALGGNQVTIGRSMTLSALAVGAGPPLLISQAPSSILYVEEQLTLRGFAGNETIGLAGLIVVGGNTTVDLGGGNNAFALVSTRGSYLGGLFQYNGIAGSDVVTLGMNLEVAGSASVNLGSGPNRFALTGSIDGDLRLTGGNFANTLRIGMVSGQISINLGNGINQTYLTTPPDGQVFYRGGNGTELLSLSDGTYYLYATFGSGTNTLSLNAETLLYGNIEFSTFSSPREIVQPAGAQIYARISNYF
;
A
#
# COMPACT_ATOMS: atom_id res chain seq x y z
N MET A 1 31.17 -21.52 8.92
CA MET A 1 30.34 -20.36 9.30
C MET A 1 31.32 -19.23 9.59
N LEU A 2 31.01 -18.00 9.16
CA LEU A 2 31.89 -16.84 9.36
C LEU A 2 31.22 -15.86 10.31
N PHE A 3 32.00 -15.32 11.24
CA PHE A 3 31.60 -14.21 12.12
C PHE A 3 32.56 -13.04 11.88
N VAL A 4 32.00 -11.87 11.61
CA VAL A 4 32.71 -10.59 11.48
C VAL A 4 32.10 -9.63 12.49
N ARG A 5 32.93 -8.90 13.25
CA ARG A 5 32.46 -7.97 14.28
C ARG A 5 33.33 -6.73 14.34
N ASP A 6 32.76 -5.65 14.84
CA ASP A 6 33.44 -4.40 15.21
C ASP A 6 34.36 -3.87 14.09
N PRO A 7 33.85 -3.66 12.86
CA PRO A 7 34.65 -3.11 11.78
C PRO A 7 35.15 -1.70 12.15
N VAL A 8 36.37 -1.36 11.74
CA VAL A 8 36.97 -0.05 12.07
C VAL A 8 36.71 0.99 10.97
N GLY A 9 36.21 0.56 9.81
CA GLY A 9 35.77 1.43 8.73
C GLY A 9 34.83 0.69 7.78
N PRO A 10 34.75 1.11 6.50
CA PRO A 10 33.91 0.43 5.52
C PRO A 10 34.25 -1.06 5.43
N LEU A 11 33.23 -1.89 5.67
CA LEU A 11 33.31 -3.33 5.65
C LEU A 11 32.74 -3.86 4.33
N ALA A 12 33.50 -4.73 3.66
CA ALA A 12 33.00 -5.52 2.54
C ALA A 12 33.22 -7.01 2.79
N VAL A 13 32.17 -7.81 2.61
CA VAL A 13 32.24 -9.28 2.64
C VAL A 13 31.85 -9.83 1.28
N ILE A 14 32.84 -10.42 0.60
CA ILE A 14 32.69 -10.99 -0.75
C ILE A 14 32.69 -12.50 -0.64
N TYR A 15 31.54 -13.13 -0.89
CA TYR A 15 31.43 -14.59 -0.92
C TYR A 15 31.69 -15.13 -2.34
N GLN A 16 32.63 -16.06 -2.44
CA GLN A 16 33.15 -16.63 -3.68
C GLN A 16 32.84 -18.13 -3.77
N SER A 17 33.06 -18.73 -4.94
CA SER A 17 32.95 -20.17 -5.14
C SER A 17 33.89 -20.96 -4.23
N GLY A 18 33.53 -22.22 -3.93
CA GLY A 18 34.35 -23.10 -3.08
C GLY A 18 34.23 -22.82 -1.58
N GLY A 19 33.25 -22.02 -1.16
CA GLY A 19 33.02 -21.70 0.25
C GLY A 19 34.07 -20.78 0.85
N VAL A 20 34.62 -19.87 0.03
CA VAL A 20 35.58 -18.86 0.48
C VAL A 20 34.87 -17.52 0.61
N ALA A 21 35.06 -16.84 1.74
CA ALA A 21 34.64 -15.47 1.94
C ALA A 21 35.86 -14.57 2.13
N THR A 22 35.93 -13.47 1.39
CA THR A 22 36.93 -12.41 1.57
C THR A 22 36.31 -11.27 2.37
N VAL A 23 36.90 -10.96 3.52
CA VAL A 23 36.50 -9.85 4.39
C VAL A 23 37.52 -8.73 4.21
N ILE A 24 37.03 -7.55 3.84
CA ILE A 24 37.81 -6.33 3.67
C ILE A 24 37.28 -5.33 4.70
N ASP A 25 38.10 -4.97 5.68
CA ASP A 25 37.81 -3.91 6.65
C ASP A 25 38.91 -2.86 6.52
N SER A 26 38.56 -1.72 5.94
CA SER A 26 39.50 -0.64 5.62
C SER A 26 40.68 -1.16 4.76
N ALA A 27 41.91 -1.12 5.26
CA ALA A 27 43.10 -1.60 4.56
C ALA A 27 43.40 -3.11 4.78
N ARG A 28 42.63 -3.79 5.63
CA ARG A 28 42.86 -5.21 5.98
C ARG A 28 42.00 -6.11 5.11
N THR A 29 42.60 -7.17 4.57
CA THR A 29 41.92 -8.20 3.78
C THR A 29 42.22 -9.58 4.37
N VAL A 30 41.17 -10.36 4.63
CA VAL A 30 41.26 -11.72 5.16
C VAL A 30 40.39 -12.66 4.34
N ALA A 31 40.95 -13.78 3.87
CA ALA A 31 40.19 -14.84 3.21
C ALA A 31 39.94 -16.00 4.18
N VAL A 32 38.68 -16.46 4.25
CA VAL A 32 38.25 -17.55 5.12
C VAL A 32 37.58 -18.64 4.29
N GLY A 33 38.12 -19.86 4.33
CA GLY A 33 37.54 -21.04 3.66
C GLY A 33 36.52 -21.79 4.51
N GLY A 34 35.78 -22.71 3.90
CA GLY A 34 34.79 -23.55 4.60
C GLY A 34 33.52 -22.79 5.04
N VAL A 35 33.26 -21.62 4.47
CA VAL A 35 32.03 -20.85 4.68
C VAL A 35 30.95 -21.42 3.78
N SER A 36 29.96 -22.09 4.33
CA SER A 36 28.83 -22.65 3.56
C SER A 36 27.48 -22.48 4.25
N ARG A 37 27.47 -22.46 5.59
CA ARG A 37 26.25 -22.43 6.40
C ARG A 37 25.73 -21.03 6.70
N GLY A 38 26.59 -20.01 6.62
CA GLY A 38 26.18 -18.63 6.84
C GLY A 38 27.30 -17.70 7.27
N ILE A 39 26.97 -16.41 7.20
CA ILE A 39 27.80 -15.27 7.52
C ILE A 39 27.03 -14.38 8.49
N PHE A 40 27.68 -14.00 9.58
CA PHE A 40 27.13 -13.15 10.63
C PHE A 40 28.03 -11.93 10.77
N ILE A 41 27.45 -10.75 10.64
CA ILE A 41 28.14 -9.47 10.74
C ILE A 41 27.54 -8.68 11.90
N THR A 42 28.39 -8.10 12.74
CA THR A 42 27.99 -7.14 13.78
C THR A 42 28.79 -5.85 13.58
N GLY A 43 28.11 -4.70 13.51
CA GLY A 43 28.73 -3.37 13.40
C GLY A 43 29.47 -2.94 14.67
N SER A 44 29.86 -1.67 14.76
CA SER A 44 30.71 -1.15 15.85
C SER A 44 30.02 -0.12 16.78
N ASN A 45 28.73 0.17 16.56
CA ASN A 45 27.95 1.25 17.21
C ASN A 45 28.31 2.68 16.72
N THR A 46 28.92 2.80 15.55
CA THR A 46 29.14 4.10 14.88
C THR A 46 28.50 4.05 13.49
N SER A 47 28.37 5.18 12.80
CA SER A 47 27.93 5.14 11.40
C SER A 47 28.91 4.38 10.53
N GLU A 48 28.46 3.31 9.90
CA GLU A 48 29.29 2.42 9.10
C GLU A 48 28.69 2.13 7.72
N VAL A 49 29.55 1.62 6.83
CA VAL A 49 29.14 1.09 5.55
C VAL A 49 29.44 -0.41 5.54
N ILE A 50 28.40 -1.23 5.46
CA ILE A 50 28.50 -2.69 5.38
C ILE A 50 28.04 -3.14 4.00
N THR A 51 28.92 -3.77 3.23
CA THR A 51 28.61 -4.29 1.89
C THR A 51 28.76 -5.80 1.84
N TYR A 52 27.69 -6.50 1.46
CA TYR A 52 27.75 -7.92 1.12
C TYR A 52 27.67 -8.12 -0.40
N ILE A 53 28.58 -8.94 -0.94
CA ILE A 53 28.64 -9.32 -2.36
C ILE A 53 28.65 -10.84 -2.48
N GLY A 54 27.53 -11.42 -2.90
CA GLY A 54 27.44 -12.84 -3.25
C GLY A 54 27.92 -13.11 -4.68
N ALA A 55 29.24 -13.06 -4.92
CA ALA A 55 29.81 -13.38 -6.23
C ALA A 55 29.59 -14.86 -6.64
N ALA A 56 29.33 -15.72 -5.66
CA ALA A 56 28.70 -17.02 -5.82
C ALA A 56 27.49 -17.14 -4.87
N PRO A 57 26.58 -18.12 -5.07
CA PRO A 57 25.47 -18.36 -4.16
C PRO A 57 25.94 -18.83 -2.77
N LEU A 58 25.67 -18.04 -1.73
CA LEU A 58 25.85 -18.50 -0.35
C LEU A 58 24.78 -19.54 -0.03
N GLY A 59 25.14 -20.81 0.17
CA GLY A 59 24.17 -21.88 0.44
C GLY A 59 23.43 -21.78 1.79
N GLY A 60 23.72 -20.77 2.62
CA GLY A 60 23.17 -20.60 3.95
C GLY A 60 22.64 -19.18 4.20
N ASN A 61 22.62 -18.77 5.48
CA ASN A 61 22.00 -17.51 5.90
C ASN A 61 22.99 -16.35 5.95
N LEU A 62 22.49 -15.13 5.72
CA LEU A 62 23.19 -13.88 6.01
C LEU A 62 22.47 -13.15 7.14
N LEU A 63 23.20 -12.80 8.19
CA LEU A 63 22.71 -11.92 9.26
C LEU A 63 23.65 -10.72 9.36
N ILE A 64 23.08 -9.51 9.30
CA ILE A 64 23.78 -8.26 9.56
C ILE A 64 23.05 -7.57 10.69
N ASN A 65 23.77 -7.32 11.78
CA ASN A 65 23.32 -6.49 12.89
C ASN A 65 24.19 -5.23 12.91
N ALA A 66 23.68 -4.12 12.39
CA ALA A 66 24.46 -2.89 12.22
C ALA A 66 24.77 -2.22 13.58
N LEU A 67 23.95 -2.50 14.61
CA LEU A 67 23.98 -1.83 15.92
C LEU A 67 23.58 -0.35 15.78
N ASN A 68 24.18 0.55 16.55
CA ASN A 68 23.83 1.97 16.55
C ASN A 68 24.65 2.74 15.53
N GLY A 69 24.19 3.95 15.19
CA GLY A 69 24.77 4.79 14.16
C GLY A 69 23.85 4.91 12.97
N ASP A 70 24.12 5.88 12.10
CA ASP A 70 23.44 5.97 10.81
C ASP A 70 24.18 5.07 9.81
N ASP A 71 23.72 3.83 9.65
CA ASP A 71 24.41 2.80 8.88
C ASP A 71 23.94 2.69 7.43
N ILE A 72 24.83 2.26 6.54
CA ILE A 72 24.48 1.92 5.16
C ILE A 72 24.79 0.45 4.90
N VAL A 73 23.75 -0.35 4.66
CA VAL A 73 23.87 -1.76 4.31
C VAL A 73 23.60 -1.97 2.83
N ARG A 74 24.60 -2.45 2.09
CA ARG A 74 24.50 -2.76 0.65
C ARG A 74 24.50 -4.25 0.39
N LEU A 75 23.52 -4.73 -0.37
CA LEU A 75 23.37 -6.14 -0.72
C LEU A 75 23.34 -6.35 -2.23
N GLN A 76 24.07 -7.36 -2.70
CA GLN A 76 23.97 -7.89 -4.07
C GLN A 76 24.43 -9.35 -4.17
N GLY A 77 24.03 -10.02 -5.25
CA GLY A 77 24.41 -11.41 -5.54
C GLY A 77 23.35 -12.41 -5.12
N SER A 78 23.77 -13.62 -4.74
CA SER A 78 22.84 -14.71 -4.42
C SER A 78 23.08 -15.30 -3.02
N ILE A 79 21.98 -15.47 -2.28
CA ILE A 79 21.93 -16.04 -0.94
C ILE A 79 20.84 -17.12 -0.96
N GLY A 80 21.22 -18.38 -0.83
CA GLY A 80 20.29 -19.52 -0.87
C GLY A 80 19.41 -19.64 0.37
N GLY A 81 19.86 -19.14 1.53
CA GLY A 81 19.11 -19.15 2.78
C GLY A 81 18.33 -17.86 3.04
N ASN A 82 18.21 -17.51 4.31
CA ASN A 82 17.53 -16.32 4.78
C ASN A 82 18.48 -15.12 4.89
N VAL A 83 17.94 -13.92 4.75
CA VAL A 83 18.62 -12.66 5.05
C VAL A 83 17.90 -11.97 6.21
N THR A 84 18.66 -11.61 7.23
CA THR A 84 18.16 -10.82 8.36
C THR A 84 19.05 -9.59 8.54
N LEU A 85 18.43 -8.41 8.43
CA LEU A 85 19.05 -7.12 8.64
C LEU A 85 18.43 -6.53 9.89
N LEU A 86 19.26 -6.26 10.89
CA LEU A 86 18.87 -5.64 12.15
C LEU A 86 19.60 -4.31 12.24
N GLY A 87 18.83 -3.23 12.29
CA GLY A 87 19.33 -1.91 12.66
C GLY A 87 19.28 -1.70 14.17
N GLY A 88 19.86 -0.61 14.63
CA GLY A 88 19.81 -0.19 16.03
C GLY A 88 19.42 1.27 16.13
N PHE A 89 20.02 2.01 17.07
CA PHE A 89 19.72 3.43 17.22
C PHE A 89 20.42 4.25 16.13
N GLY A 90 19.68 4.68 15.12
CA GLY A 90 20.13 5.62 14.08
C GLY A 90 19.23 5.58 12.86
N ASN A 91 19.57 6.37 11.85
CA ASN A 91 18.86 6.41 10.58
C ASN A 91 19.59 5.54 9.56
N ASP A 92 19.14 4.30 9.40
CA ASP A 92 19.81 3.31 8.56
C ASP A 92 19.30 3.34 7.12
N THR A 93 20.18 3.05 6.17
CA THR A 93 19.85 2.93 4.75
C THR A 93 20.21 1.53 4.23
N TYR A 94 19.20 0.79 3.80
CA TYR A 94 19.33 -0.53 3.22
C TYR A 94 19.20 -0.45 1.70
N ILE A 95 20.24 -0.84 0.96
CA ILE A 95 20.31 -0.67 -0.48
C ILE A 95 20.51 -2.02 -1.17
N VAL A 96 19.60 -2.34 -2.09
CA VAL A 96 19.83 -3.40 -3.10
C VAL A 96 20.50 -2.75 -4.31
N THR A 97 21.82 -2.97 -4.44
CA THR A 97 22.66 -2.24 -5.41
C THR A 97 22.67 -2.84 -6.81
N ALA A 98 22.42 -4.14 -6.90
CA ALA A 98 22.37 -4.89 -8.15
C ALA A 98 21.38 -6.05 -8.00
N ASN A 99 21.39 -7.01 -8.92
CA ASN A 99 20.54 -8.19 -8.81
C ASN A 99 20.82 -8.94 -7.50
N LEU A 100 19.80 -9.04 -6.65
CA LEU A 100 19.82 -9.77 -5.40
C LEU A 100 18.82 -10.92 -5.46
N GLN A 101 19.28 -12.13 -5.18
CA GLN A 101 18.45 -13.33 -5.07
C GLN A 101 18.55 -13.90 -3.67
N ILE A 102 17.41 -14.10 -3.03
CA ILE A 102 17.28 -14.70 -1.70
C ILE A 102 16.38 -15.93 -1.85
N GLY A 103 16.91 -17.12 -1.55
CA GLY A 103 16.16 -18.38 -1.66
C GLY A 103 15.11 -18.54 -0.56
N GLY A 104 15.40 -18.04 0.64
CA GLY A 104 14.49 -18.06 1.79
C GLY A 104 13.74 -16.74 1.97
N TYR A 105 13.75 -16.24 3.21
CA TYR A 105 13.04 -15.03 3.62
C TYR A 105 13.97 -13.82 3.72
N LEU A 106 13.44 -12.62 3.51
CA LEU A 106 14.10 -11.36 3.85
C LEU A 106 13.38 -10.70 5.04
N THR A 107 14.14 -10.43 6.10
CA THR A 107 13.67 -9.66 7.25
C THR A 107 14.56 -8.43 7.39
N LEU A 108 13.95 -7.25 7.39
CA LEU A 108 14.54 -6.00 7.85
C LEU A 108 13.75 -5.59 9.09
N ALA A 109 14.42 -5.54 10.22
CA ALA A 109 13.81 -5.12 11.48
C ALA A 109 14.64 -4.00 12.08
N ASP A 110 14.04 -2.82 12.08
CA ASP A 110 14.57 -1.68 12.79
C ASP A 110 13.53 -1.14 13.76
N THR A 111 13.95 -0.83 14.98
CA THR A 111 13.04 -0.41 16.06
C THR A 111 13.20 1.06 16.42
N SER A 112 14.05 1.80 15.70
CA SER A 112 14.30 3.22 15.94
C SER A 112 14.69 3.95 14.66
N GLY A 113 14.68 5.29 14.72
CA GLY A 113 15.16 6.13 13.64
C GLY A 113 14.30 6.15 12.37
N PHE A 114 14.88 6.76 11.34
CA PHE A 114 14.29 6.98 10.02
C PHE A 114 15.01 6.09 9.01
N ASN A 115 14.44 4.90 8.73
CA ASN A 115 15.15 3.89 7.95
C ASN A 115 14.67 3.81 6.52
N ASP A 116 15.62 3.86 5.59
CA ASP A 116 15.33 3.88 4.18
C ASP A 116 15.63 2.52 3.54
N LEU A 117 14.75 2.09 2.64
CA LEU A 117 14.94 0.90 1.82
C LEU A 117 14.90 1.26 0.34
N ILE A 118 16.03 1.09 -0.34
CA ILE A 118 16.22 1.58 -1.70
C ILE A 118 16.57 0.43 -2.64
N PHE A 119 15.76 0.27 -3.70
CA PHE A 119 15.97 -0.72 -4.75
C PHE A 119 16.55 -0.07 -6.01
N THR A 120 17.88 -0.07 -6.11
CA THR A 120 18.59 0.38 -7.33
C THR A 120 18.90 -0.76 -8.30
N GLY A 121 18.86 -2.02 -7.84
CA GLY A 121 18.87 -3.23 -8.66
C GLY A 121 17.57 -4.04 -8.53
N SER A 122 17.48 -5.17 -9.25
CA SER A 122 16.34 -6.09 -9.13
C SER A 122 16.50 -7.01 -7.91
N MET A 123 15.39 -7.43 -7.31
CA MET A 123 15.38 -8.34 -6.17
C MET A 123 14.39 -9.50 -6.40
N SER A 124 14.79 -10.70 -6.02
CA SER A 124 13.90 -11.86 -5.89
C SER A 124 14.05 -12.48 -4.51
N VAL A 125 12.93 -12.70 -3.82
CA VAL A 125 12.86 -13.42 -2.53
C VAL A 125 11.94 -14.62 -2.71
N GLY A 126 12.43 -15.84 -2.45
CA GLY A 126 11.64 -17.06 -2.62
C GLY A 126 10.53 -17.22 -1.58
N GLY A 127 10.72 -16.67 -0.39
CA GLY A 127 9.73 -16.63 0.69
C GLY A 127 9.04 -15.28 0.84
N TYR A 128 8.72 -14.95 2.10
CA TYR A 128 8.23 -13.66 2.56
C TYR A 128 9.32 -12.58 2.60
N PHE A 129 8.88 -11.34 2.41
CA PHE A 129 9.65 -10.14 2.76
C PHE A 129 8.91 -9.35 3.85
N SER A 130 9.57 -9.13 4.99
CA SER A 130 9.07 -8.30 6.08
C SER A 130 10.04 -7.16 6.37
N GLY A 131 9.60 -5.92 6.15
CA GLY A 131 10.30 -4.71 6.55
C GLY A 131 9.54 -3.96 7.64
N TYR A 132 10.19 -3.73 8.78
CA TYR A 132 9.62 -3.02 9.93
C TYR A 132 10.52 -1.85 10.32
N GLY A 133 9.90 -0.73 10.69
CA GLY A 133 10.59 0.50 11.08
C GLY A 133 11.02 1.37 9.90
N LEU A 134 10.33 1.26 8.77
CA LEU A 134 10.69 1.96 7.54
C LEU A 134 10.13 3.39 7.51
N ASN A 135 10.93 4.34 7.03
CA ASN A 135 10.49 5.69 6.70
C ASN A 135 10.29 5.85 5.19
N ASP A 136 11.32 5.63 4.37
CA ASP A 136 11.20 5.67 2.91
C ASP A 136 11.43 4.28 2.29
N VAL A 137 10.60 3.91 1.31
CA VAL A 137 10.78 2.73 0.47
C VAL A 137 10.73 3.16 -0.99
N ALA A 138 11.88 3.14 -1.64
CA ALA A 138 12.03 3.56 -3.02
C ALA A 138 12.24 2.36 -3.95
N LEU A 139 11.22 2.01 -4.71
CA LEU A 139 11.34 1.06 -5.82
C LEU A 139 11.74 1.83 -7.08
N GLY A 140 13.04 1.86 -7.36
CA GLY A 140 13.58 2.36 -8.62
C GLY A 140 13.08 1.55 -9.82
N GLY A 141 13.52 1.88 -11.05
CA GLY A 141 13.07 1.27 -12.31
C GLY A 141 13.37 -0.23 -12.52
N ASN A 142 13.46 -1.02 -11.46
CA ASN A 142 13.83 -2.41 -11.39
C ASN A 142 12.63 -3.31 -11.08
N GLN A 143 12.86 -4.63 -11.10
CA GLN A 143 11.88 -5.63 -10.71
C GLN A 143 12.12 -6.11 -9.27
N VAL A 144 11.08 -6.10 -8.46
CA VAL A 144 11.03 -6.77 -7.15
C VAL A 144 10.03 -7.93 -7.25
N THR A 145 10.45 -9.12 -6.87
CA THR A 145 9.62 -10.34 -6.90
C THR A 145 9.67 -11.04 -5.55
N ILE A 146 8.51 -11.23 -4.93
CA ILE A 146 8.33 -11.90 -3.65
C ILE A 146 7.48 -13.14 -3.89
N GLY A 147 8.06 -14.32 -3.68
CA GLY A 147 7.41 -15.62 -3.92
C GLY A 147 6.31 -15.95 -2.91
N ARG A 148 6.10 -15.12 -1.89
CA ARG A 148 4.99 -15.23 -0.94
C ARG A 148 4.42 -13.85 -0.62
N SER A 149 4.22 -13.53 0.65
CA SER A 149 3.72 -12.22 1.11
C SER A 149 4.81 -11.20 1.36
N MET A 150 4.47 -9.94 1.17
CA MET A 150 5.28 -8.77 1.46
C MET A 150 4.58 -7.89 2.50
N THR A 151 5.28 -7.56 3.58
CA THR A 151 4.82 -6.61 4.61
C THR A 151 5.83 -5.49 4.75
N LEU A 152 5.38 -4.25 4.60
CA LEU A 152 6.15 -3.04 4.88
C LEU A 152 5.43 -2.23 5.95
N SER A 153 6.15 -1.84 6.99
CA SER A 153 5.60 -1.12 8.12
C SER A 153 6.50 0.02 8.55
N ALA A 154 5.90 1.18 8.82
CA ALA A 154 6.54 2.23 9.59
C ALA A 154 6.82 1.79 11.04
N LEU A 155 7.51 2.65 11.77
CA LEU A 155 7.77 2.46 13.19
C LEU A 155 6.54 2.86 14.03
N ALA A 156 6.12 1.99 14.95
CA ALA A 156 4.87 2.12 15.72
C ALA A 156 4.96 3.03 16.96
N VAL A 157 5.87 4.01 16.99
CA VAL A 157 6.16 4.79 18.21
C VAL A 157 5.85 6.28 18.03
N GLY A 158 4.85 6.77 18.78
CA GLY A 158 4.52 8.21 18.86
C GLY A 158 4.24 8.85 17.49
N ALA A 159 4.68 10.09 17.30
CA ALA A 159 4.70 10.78 16.00
C ALA A 159 5.96 10.40 15.21
N GLY A 160 6.17 9.10 15.02
CA GLY A 160 7.29 8.59 14.23
C GLY A 160 7.27 9.11 12.79
N PRO A 161 8.34 8.84 12.01
CA PRO A 161 8.34 9.16 10.60
C PRO A 161 7.09 8.66 9.87
N PRO A 162 6.53 9.45 8.92
CA PRO A 162 5.52 8.91 8.03
C PRO A 162 6.14 7.79 7.17
N LEU A 163 5.34 6.78 6.85
CA LEU A 163 5.70 5.83 5.81
C LEU A 163 5.56 6.50 4.43
N LEU A 164 6.67 6.58 3.72
CA LEU A 164 6.75 7.01 2.34
C LEU A 164 7.10 5.79 1.48
N ILE A 165 6.27 5.49 0.49
CA ILE A 165 6.57 4.45 -0.49
C ILE A 165 6.44 5.07 -1.87
N SER A 166 7.52 5.03 -2.63
CA SER A 166 7.55 5.51 -4.00
C SER A 166 7.95 4.40 -4.95
N GLN A 167 7.21 4.28 -6.05
CA GLN A 167 7.50 3.31 -7.10
C GLN A 167 7.62 4.04 -8.44
N ALA A 168 8.79 3.91 -9.10
CA ALA A 168 9.01 4.49 -10.42
C ALA A 168 8.07 3.85 -11.47
N PRO A 169 7.58 4.59 -12.49
CA PRO A 169 6.66 4.05 -13.50
C PRO A 169 7.20 2.86 -14.31
N SER A 170 8.52 2.76 -14.48
CA SER A 170 9.18 1.66 -15.19
C SER A 170 9.36 0.40 -14.36
N SER A 171 9.23 0.51 -13.03
CA SER A 171 9.47 -0.60 -12.11
C SER A 171 8.35 -1.64 -12.12
N ILE A 172 8.65 -2.80 -11.53
CA ILE A 172 7.68 -3.88 -11.38
C ILE A 172 7.74 -4.44 -9.97
N LEU A 173 6.58 -4.62 -9.35
CA LEU A 173 6.41 -5.33 -8.09
C LEU A 173 5.51 -6.55 -8.30
N TYR A 174 6.07 -7.74 -8.11
CA TYR A 174 5.34 -9.01 -8.08
C TYR A 174 5.32 -9.55 -6.65
N VAL A 175 4.13 -9.84 -6.13
CA VAL A 175 3.92 -10.47 -4.83
C VAL A 175 2.94 -11.63 -5.03
N GLU A 176 3.38 -12.86 -4.79
CA GLU A 176 2.59 -14.04 -5.11
C GLU A 176 1.34 -14.17 -4.23
N GLU A 177 1.45 -13.89 -2.92
CA GLU A 177 0.36 -14.12 -1.97
C GLU A 177 -0.30 -12.80 -1.52
N GLN A 178 0.32 -12.02 -0.63
CA GLN A 178 -0.34 -10.87 0.00
C GLN A 178 0.59 -9.66 0.08
N LEU A 179 0.05 -8.46 -0.14
CA LEU A 179 0.75 -7.20 0.11
C LEU A 179 0.14 -6.50 1.32
N THR A 180 0.94 -6.17 2.32
CA THR A 180 0.52 -5.39 3.50
C THR A 180 1.39 -4.16 3.65
N LEU A 181 0.76 -2.99 3.68
CA LEU A 181 1.41 -1.70 3.90
C LEU A 181 0.83 -1.09 5.17
N ARG A 182 1.68 -0.76 6.15
CA ARG A 182 1.24 -0.29 7.46
C ARG A 182 1.93 1.02 7.88
N GLY A 183 1.15 2.08 7.95
CA GLY A 183 1.48 3.32 8.65
C GLY A 183 1.09 3.27 10.13
N PHE A 184 1.25 4.39 10.82
CA PHE A 184 0.81 4.55 12.20
C PHE A 184 0.28 5.95 12.47
N ALA A 185 1.13 6.87 12.91
CA ALA A 185 0.79 8.25 13.13
C ALA A 185 1.69 9.09 12.24
N GLY A 186 1.10 9.98 11.46
CA GLY A 186 1.86 10.77 10.51
C GLY A 186 1.00 11.12 9.30
N ASN A 187 1.63 11.66 8.27
CA ASN A 187 0.97 11.82 6.98
C ASN A 187 1.62 10.85 6.01
N GLU A 188 1.11 9.62 5.96
CA GLU A 188 1.66 8.56 5.14
C GLU A 188 1.38 8.84 3.66
N THR A 189 2.38 8.59 2.81
CA THR A 189 2.25 8.78 1.35
C THR A 189 2.76 7.54 0.62
N ILE A 190 1.84 6.84 -0.01
CA ILE A 190 2.13 5.63 -0.80
C ILE A 190 1.74 5.91 -2.25
N GLY A 191 2.76 6.08 -3.09
CA GLY A 191 2.65 6.34 -4.52
C GLY A 191 3.20 5.18 -5.34
N LEU A 192 2.29 4.43 -5.95
CA LEU A 192 2.59 3.23 -6.72
C LEU A 192 2.28 3.45 -8.21
N ALA A 193 3.30 3.85 -8.98
CA ALA A 193 3.15 4.21 -10.39
C ALA A 193 3.65 3.14 -11.38
N GLY A 194 4.38 2.13 -10.90
CA GLY A 194 4.89 1.02 -11.71
C GLY A 194 3.85 -0.08 -11.94
N LEU A 195 4.26 -1.18 -12.59
CA LEU A 195 3.41 -2.37 -12.67
C LEU A 195 3.36 -3.04 -11.29
N ILE A 196 2.16 -3.39 -10.83
CA ILE A 196 1.95 -4.17 -9.60
C ILE A 196 1.09 -5.37 -9.93
N VAL A 197 1.55 -6.53 -9.48
CA VAL A 197 0.77 -7.76 -9.50
C VAL A 197 0.84 -8.39 -8.12
N VAL A 198 -0.31 -8.48 -7.46
CA VAL A 198 -0.49 -9.18 -6.19
C VAL A 198 -1.44 -10.34 -6.44
N GLY A 199 -1.01 -11.59 -6.21
CA GLY A 199 -1.84 -12.76 -6.50
C GLY A 199 -3.03 -12.94 -5.54
N GLY A 200 -2.96 -12.39 -4.32
CA GLY A 200 -4.03 -12.40 -3.33
C GLY A 200 -4.40 -11.00 -2.83
N ASN A 201 -4.59 -10.84 -1.52
CA ASN A 201 -5.15 -9.61 -0.97
C ASN A 201 -4.09 -8.53 -0.81
N THR A 202 -4.56 -7.29 -0.89
CA THR A 202 -3.78 -6.09 -0.60
C THR A 202 -4.41 -5.37 0.58
N THR A 203 -3.65 -5.17 1.65
CA THR A 203 -4.09 -4.44 2.85
C THR A 203 -3.24 -3.19 3.04
N VAL A 204 -3.91 -2.05 3.20
CA VAL A 204 -3.31 -0.73 3.39
C VAL A 204 -3.88 -0.12 4.66
N ASP A 205 -3.10 -0.16 5.74
CA ASP A 205 -3.47 0.33 7.07
C ASP A 205 -2.61 1.56 7.40
N LEU A 206 -3.03 2.78 7.06
CA LEU A 206 -2.18 3.98 7.24
C LEU A 206 -2.34 4.67 8.58
N GLY A 207 -3.29 4.22 9.40
CA GLY A 207 -3.47 4.75 10.74
C GLY A 207 -4.10 6.14 10.74
N GLY A 208 -3.55 7.05 11.55
CA GLY A 208 -4.06 8.42 11.71
C GLY A 208 -3.16 9.48 11.10
N GLY A 209 -3.75 10.64 10.83
CA GLY A 209 -3.18 11.78 10.11
C GLY A 209 -3.68 11.85 8.67
N ASN A 210 -3.10 12.73 7.86
CA ASN A 210 -3.59 13.00 6.50
C ASN A 210 -2.87 12.10 5.50
N ASN A 211 -3.50 10.99 5.11
CA ASN A 211 -2.84 9.98 4.30
C ASN A 211 -3.14 10.12 2.81
N ALA A 212 -2.20 9.71 1.98
CA ALA A 212 -2.38 9.59 0.54
C ALA A 212 -1.95 8.21 0.06
N PHE A 213 -2.89 7.42 -0.47
CA PHE A 213 -2.63 6.17 -1.17
C PHE A 213 -3.03 6.31 -2.63
N ALA A 214 -2.09 6.08 -3.54
CA ALA A 214 -2.32 6.14 -4.98
C ALA A 214 -1.69 4.92 -5.66
N LEU A 215 -2.53 4.07 -6.26
CA LEU A 215 -2.10 3.02 -7.18
C LEU A 215 -2.54 3.44 -8.58
N VAL A 216 -1.65 4.17 -9.26
CA VAL A 216 -1.92 4.84 -10.53
C VAL A 216 -0.84 4.44 -11.53
N SER A 217 -0.95 3.19 -12.00
CA SER A 217 -0.02 2.65 -12.99
C SER A 217 -0.41 3.08 -14.41
N THR A 218 0.60 3.30 -15.24
CA THR A 218 0.43 3.42 -16.70
C THR A 218 0.39 2.04 -17.39
N ARG A 219 0.60 0.96 -16.63
CA ARG A 219 0.61 -0.42 -17.09
C ARG A 219 -0.54 -1.18 -16.42
N GLY A 220 -0.99 -2.28 -17.04
CA GLY A 220 -2.05 -3.12 -16.48
C GLY A 220 -1.62 -3.78 -15.18
N SER A 221 -2.07 -3.24 -14.04
CA SER A 221 -1.82 -3.75 -12.69
C SER A 221 -3.00 -4.60 -12.22
N TYR A 222 -2.71 -5.58 -11.37
CA TYR A 222 -3.66 -6.61 -10.97
C TYR A 222 -3.56 -6.92 -9.48
N LEU A 223 -4.70 -6.89 -8.78
CA LEU A 223 -4.85 -7.38 -7.40
C LEU A 223 -5.84 -8.55 -7.40
N GLY A 224 -5.34 -9.76 -7.11
CA GLY A 224 -6.12 -10.99 -7.28
C GLY A 224 -7.19 -11.25 -6.22
N GLY A 225 -7.05 -10.64 -5.05
CA GLY A 225 -7.96 -10.83 -3.91
C GLY A 225 -8.68 -9.57 -3.48
N LEU A 226 -8.97 -9.49 -2.19
CA LEU A 226 -9.57 -8.32 -1.55
C LEU A 226 -8.57 -7.16 -1.54
N PHE A 227 -9.00 -5.99 -2.02
CA PHE A 227 -8.33 -4.73 -1.70
C PHE A 227 -8.94 -4.13 -0.43
N GLN A 228 -8.12 -3.87 0.58
CA GLN A 228 -8.57 -3.24 1.82
C GLN A 228 -7.75 -1.98 2.11
N TYR A 229 -8.46 -0.88 2.37
CA TYR A 229 -7.87 0.36 2.89
C TYR A 229 -8.53 0.72 4.22
N ASN A 230 -7.73 0.98 5.25
CA ASN A 230 -8.18 1.39 6.57
C ASN A 230 -7.46 2.68 7.01
N GLY A 231 -8.16 3.80 6.86
CA GLY A 231 -7.86 5.07 7.53
C GLY A 231 -8.59 5.17 8.88
N ILE A 232 -8.10 6.04 9.75
CA ILE A 232 -8.68 6.28 11.09
C ILE A 232 -9.18 7.72 11.23
N ALA A 233 -8.27 8.67 11.41
CA ALA A 233 -8.61 10.06 11.62
C ALA A 233 -7.67 10.93 10.78
N GLY A 234 -8.17 12.00 10.19
CA GLY A 234 -7.42 12.87 9.30
C GLY A 234 -8.04 12.92 7.91
N SER A 235 -7.42 13.67 7.01
CA SER A 235 -7.90 13.82 5.63
C SER A 235 -7.23 12.78 4.73
N ASP A 236 -7.97 11.75 4.35
CA ASP A 236 -7.43 10.66 3.54
C ASP A 236 -7.75 10.82 2.05
N VAL A 237 -6.78 10.50 1.19
CA VAL A 237 -6.93 10.45 -0.26
C VAL A 237 -6.56 9.06 -0.76
N VAL A 238 -7.51 8.37 -1.39
CA VAL A 238 -7.33 7.04 -1.96
C VAL A 238 -7.65 7.07 -3.44
N THR A 239 -6.68 6.72 -4.29
CA THR A 239 -6.81 6.69 -5.75
C THR A 239 -6.45 5.33 -6.32
N LEU A 240 -7.38 4.72 -7.03
CA LEU A 240 -7.24 3.48 -7.78
C LEU A 240 -7.36 3.80 -9.29
N GLY A 241 -6.24 3.75 -9.99
CA GLY A 241 -6.06 4.24 -11.36
C GLY A 241 -6.68 3.35 -12.45
N MET A 242 -6.81 3.91 -13.66
CA MET A 242 -7.55 3.29 -14.78
C MET A 242 -7.03 1.94 -15.26
N ASN A 243 -5.74 1.65 -15.07
CA ASN A 243 -5.13 0.39 -15.49
C ASN A 243 -5.06 -0.62 -14.34
N LEU A 244 -5.75 -0.37 -13.22
CA LEU A 244 -5.88 -1.32 -12.14
C LEU A 244 -7.12 -2.18 -12.34
N GLU A 245 -6.93 -3.48 -12.23
CA GLU A 245 -7.99 -4.47 -12.02
C GLU A 245 -7.88 -5.05 -10.61
N VAL A 246 -8.99 -5.02 -9.87
CA VAL A 246 -9.16 -5.77 -8.63
C VAL A 246 -10.10 -6.93 -8.93
N ALA A 247 -9.57 -8.15 -9.06
CA ALA A 247 -10.37 -9.32 -9.41
C ALA A 247 -11.30 -9.78 -8.28
N GLY A 248 -10.96 -9.43 -7.03
CA GLY A 248 -11.82 -9.64 -5.87
C GLY A 248 -12.73 -8.43 -5.58
N SER A 249 -13.06 -8.27 -4.32
CA SER A 249 -13.83 -7.13 -3.81
C SER A 249 -12.89 -6.01 -3.30
N ALA A 250 -13.45 -4.85 -2.98
CA ALA A 250 -12.76 -3.78 -2.27
C ALA A 250 -13.53 -3.36 -1.00
N SER A 251 -12.80 -3.10 0.09
CA SER A 251 -13.32 -2.52 1.32
C SER A 251 -12.49 -1.31 1.73
N VAL A 252 -13.09 -0.12 1.67
CA VAL A 252 -12.43 1.16 1.93
C VAL A 252 -13.08 1.85 3.12
N ASN A 253 -12.35 1.95 4.22
CA ASN A 253 -12.71 2.79 5.35
C ASN A 253 -11.82 4.04 5.32
N LEU A 254 -12.39 5.20 5.03
CA LEU A 254 -11.68 6.47 4.96
C LEU A 254 -11.55 7.16 6.33
N GLY A 255 -12.07 6.57 7.39
CA GLY A 255 -12.01 7.17 8.72
C GLY A 255 -12.77 8.51 8.82
N SER A 256 -12.42 9.31 9.82
CA SER A 256 -13.00 10.63 10.07
C SER A 256 -12.15 11.75 9.49
N GLY A 257 -12.78 12.80 8.98
CA GLY A 257 -12.08 13.95 8.39
C GLY A 257 -12.49 14.16 6.93
N PRO A 258 -12.00 15.23 6.28
CA PRO A 258 -12.28 15.45 4.86
C PRO A 258 -11.60 14.41 3.97
N ASN A 259 -12.36 13.52 3.33
CA ASN A 259 -11.79 12.40 2.58
C ASN A 259 -12.09 12.45 1.09
N ARG A 260 -11.23 11.82 0.29
CA ARG A 260 -11.40 11.62 -1.15
C ARG A 260 -11.14 10.17 -1.53
N PHE A 261 -12.06 9.58 -2.29
CA PHE A 261 -11.87 8.29 -2.94
C PHE A 261 -12.13 8.41 -4.43
N ALA A 262 -11.21 7.89 -5.25
CA ALA A 262 -11.36 7.84 -6.69
C ALA A 262 -11.02 6.45 -7.21
N LEU A 263 -12.00 5.79 -7.84
CA LEU A 263 -11.83 4.58 -8.62
C LEU A 263 -12.01 4.93 -10.09
N THR A 264 -10.97 4.73 -10.89
CA THR A 264 -11.00 4.86 -12.36
C THR A 264 -10.68 3.55 -13.07
N GLY A 265 -10.10 2.57 -12.36
CA GLY A 265 -9.97 1.19 -12.83
C GLY A 265 -11.25 0.39 -12.62
N SER A 266 -11.11 -0.93 -12.48
CA SER A 266 -12.23 -1.86 -12.26
C SER A 266 -12.09 -2.66 -10.97
N ILE A 267 -13.26 -3.01 -10.41
CA ILE A 267 -13.41 -4.01 -9.36
C ILE A 267 -14.41 -5.05 -9.88
N ASP A 268 -14.01 -6.31 -9.94
CA ASP A 268 -14.88 -7.39 -10.42
C ASP A 268 -15.89 -7.83 -9.35
N GLY A 269 -15.50 -7.77 -8.08
CA GLY A 269 -16.36 -8.06 -6.94
C GLY A 269 -17.17 -6.86 -6.45
N ASP A 270 -17.47 -6.88 -5.15
CA ASP A 270 -18.23 -5.83 -4.49
C ASP A 270 -17.33 -4.68 -4.02
N LEU A 271 -17.88 -3.47 -3.94
CA LEU A 271 -17.24 -2.32 -3.31
C LEU A 271 -18.01 -1.93 -2.03
N ARG A 272 -17.34 -2.02 -0.88
CA ARG A 272 -17.80 -1.42 0.37
C ARG A 272 -16.99 -0.17 0.69
N LEU A 273 -17.65 0.95 0.92
CA LEU A 273 -17.03 2.22 1.28
C LEU A 273 -17.68 2.82 2.52
N THR A 274 -16.86 3.19 3.50
CA THR A 274 -17.28 3.96 4.67
C THR A 274 -16.47 5.24 4.75
N GLY A 275 -17.15 6.37 4.81
CA GLY A 275 -16.58 7.68 5.11
C GLY A 275 -17.17 8.21 6.40
N GLY A 276 -16.34 8.74 7.30
CA GLY A 276 -16.77 9.28 8.57
C GLY A 276 -17.42 10.66 8.45
N ASN A 277 -17.40 11.39 9.56
CA ASN A 277 -17.86 12.79 9.57
C ASN A 277 -16.93 13.68 8.72
N PHE A 278 -17.40 14.91 8.47
CA PHE A 278 -16.80 15.93 7.61
C PHE A 278 -17.07 15.68 6.12
N ALA A 279 -16.35 16.41 5.25
CA ALA A 279 -16.64 16.41 3.83
C ALA A 279 -16.04 15.19 3.13
N ASN A 280 -16.86 14.35 2.49
CA ASN A 280 -16.38 13.20 1.72
C ASN A 280 -16.66 13.41 0.24
N THR A 281 -15.67 13.20 -0.63
CA THR A 281 -15.83 13.22 -2.09
C THR A 281 -15.48 11.85 -2.68
N LEU A 282 -16.47 11.17 -3.24
CA LEU A 282 -16.32 9.84 -3.81
C LEU A 282 -16.58 9.90 -5.31
N ARG A 283 -15.66 9.37 -6.10
CA ARG A 283 -15.84 9.14 -7.53
C ARG A 283 -15.61 7.67 -7.83
N ILE A 284 -16.65 6.98 -8.26
CA ILE A 284 -16.64 5.52 -8.40
C ILE A 284 -16.86 5.17 -9.87
N GLY A 285 -15.89 4.46 -10.44
CA GLY A 285 -15.90 3.92 -11.79
C GLY A 285 -16.57 2.55 -11.86
N MET A 286 -15.96 1.63 -12.59
CA MET A 286 -16.51 0.31 -12.87
C MET A 286 -16.43 -0.61 -11.65
N VAL A 287 -17.58 -1.15 -11.25
CA VAL A 287 -17.73 -2.20 -10.24
C VAL A 287 -18.74 -3.21 -10.77
N SER A 288 -18.33 -4.45 -11.01
CA SER A 288 -19.25 -5.47 -11.55
C SER A 288 -20.20 -5.98 -10.45
N GLY A 289 -19.77 -6.02 -9.19
CA GLY A 289 -20.60 -6.42 -8.06
C GLY A 289 -21.51 -5.32 -7.50
N GLN A 290 -21.86 -5.47 -6.22
CA GLN A 290 -22.64 -4.50 -5.44
C GLN A 290 -21.76 -3.32 -5.00
N ILE A 291 -22.36 -2.14 -4.92
CA ILE A 291 -21.77 -0.96 -4.25
C ILE A 291 -22.52 -0.69 -2.94
N SER A 292 -21.80 -0.63 -1.81
CA SER A 292 -22.33 -0.27 -0.50
C SER A 292 -21.57 0.92 0.08
N ILE A 293 -22.25 2.05 0.26
CA ILE A 293 -21.69 3.32 0.71
C ILE A 293 -22.36 3.75 2.01
N ASN A 294 -21.57 4.05 3.03
CA ASN A 294 -22.05 4.61 4.29
C ASN A 294 -21.22 5.85 4.66
N LEU A 295 -21.88 7.01 4.75
CA LEU A 295 -21.25 8.30 5.00
C LEU A 295 -21.73 8.91 6.32
N GLY A 296 -20.81 9.55 7.04
CA GLY A 296 -21.11 10.31 8.25
C GLY A 296 -21.70 11.69 7.97
N ASN A 297 -21.76 12.52 9.01
CA ASN A 297 -22.31 13.87 8.91
C ASN A 297 -21.34 14.82 8.19
N GLY A 298 -21.83 15.72 7.34
CA GLY A 298 -21.01 16.72 6.67
C GLY A 298 -21.45 17.04 5.25
N ILE A 299 -20.49 17.44 4.41
CA ILE A 299 -20.74 17.69 2.98
C ILE A 299 -20.28 16.46 2.20
N ASN A 300 -21.21 15.64 1.78
CA ASN A 300 -20.96 14.37 1.12
C ASN A 300 -21.29 14.47 -0.36
N GLN A 301 -20.33 14.18 -1.23
CA GLN A 301 -20.51 14.15 -2.68
C GLN A 301 -20.10 12.80 -3.23
N THR A 302 -21.03 12.09 -3.87
CA THR A 302 -20.82 10.79 -4.48
C THR A 302 -21.18 10.85 -5.95
N TYR A 303 -20.25 10.46 -6.81
CA TYR A 303 -20.42 10.38 -8.25
C TYR A 303 -20.23 8.94 -8.70
N LEU A 304 -21.30 8.28 -9.14
CA LEU A 304 -21.23 6.99 -9.81
C LEU A 304 -21.10 7.25 -11.31
N THR A 305 -19.92 7.02 -11.84
CA THR A 305 -19.58 7.34 -13.25
C THR A 305 -19.82 6.18 -14.21
N THR A 306 -20.16 5.02 -13.67
CA THR A 306 -20.61 3.84 -14.41
C THR A 306 -21.64 3.12 -13.54
N PRO A 307 -22.75 2.63 -14.10
CA PRO A 307 -23.66 1.77 -13.36
C PRO A 307 -22.96 0.44 -13.02
N PRO A 308 -23.08 -0.06 -11.78
CA PRO A 308 -22.63 -1.41 -11.48
C PRO A 308 -23.59 -2.46 -12.08
N ASP A 309 -23.12 -3.70 -12.29
CA ASP A 309 -24.04 -4.78 -12.67
C ASP A 309 -24.93 -5.20 -11.48
N GLY A 310 -24.45 -4.95 -10.25
CA GLY A 310 -25.16 -5.20 -9.00
C GLY A 310 -26.06 -4.05 -8.51
N GLN A 311 -26.41 -4.11 -7.22
CA GLN A 311 -27.20 -3.08 -6.55
C GLN A 311 -26.33 -1.98 -5.97
N VAL A 312 -26.92 -0.79 -5.77
CA VAL A 312 -26.30 0.31 -5.04
C VAL A 312 -27.04 0.52 -3.72
N PHE A 313 -26.34 0.38 -2.61
CA PHE A 313 -26.79 0.76 -1.28
C PHE A 313 -26.10 2.04 -0.87
N TYR A 314 -26.85 3.12 -0.70
CA TYR A 314 -26.31 4.41 -0.31
C TYR A 314 -26.93 4.86 1.01
N ARG A 315 -26.09 5.19 1.99
CA ARG A 315 -26.53 5.82 3.24
C ARG A 315 -25.72 7.09 3.48
N GLY A 316 -26.39 8.23 3.41
CA GLY A 316 -25.84 9.52 3.83
C GLY A 316 -25.98 9.75 5.34
N GLY A 317 -25.21 10.69 5.86
CA GLY A 317 -25.38 11.25 7.20
C GLY A 317 -26.24 12.51 7.18
N ASN A 318 -26.10 13.35 8.21
CA ASN A 318 -26.70 14.68 8.24
C ASN A 318 -25.80 15.72 7.58
N GLY A 319 -26.36 16.67 6.83
CA GLY A 319 -25.61 17.79 6.27
C GLY A 319 -26.03 18.16 4.86
N THR A 320 -25.08 18.14 3.93
CA THR A 320 -25.34 18.38 2.51
C THR A 320 -24.87 17.18 1.72
N GLU A 321 -25.80 16.49 1.08
CA GLU A 321 -25.56 15.24 0.41
C GLU A 321 -25.86 15.40 -1.08
N LEU A 322 -24.92 14.95 -1.92
CA LEU A 322 -25.09 14.81 -3.35
C LEU A 322 -24.80 13.35 -3.73
N LEU A 323 -25.77 12.68 -4.34
CA LEU A 323 -25.58 11.45 -5.09
C LEU A 323 -25.86 11.74 -6.57
N SER A 324 -24.85 11.62 -7.42
CA SER A 324 -24.96 11.81 -8.86
C SER A 324 -24.74 10.48 -9.57
N LEU A 325 -25.67 10.14 -10.46
CA LEU A 325 -25.65 8.92 -11.27
C LEU A 325 -25.41 9.29 -12.74
N SER A 326 -24.48 8.61 -13.39
CA SER A 326 -24.28 8.74 -14.83
C SER A 326 -25.43 8.09 -15.62
N ASP A 327 -25.30 8.08 -16.95
CA ASP A 327 -26.21 7.35 -17.83
C ASP A 327 -26.16 5.83 -17.57
N GLY A 328 -27.28 5.16 -17.81
CA GLY A 328 -27.43 3.70 -17.65
C GLY A 328 -28.43 3.27 -16.58
N THR A 329 -28.43 1.97 -16.24
CA THR A 329 -29.46 1.36 -15.37
C THR A 329 -28.95 1.15 -13.96
N TYR A 330 -29.71 1.60 -12.96
CA TYR A 330 -29.36 1.48 -11.54
C TYR A 330 -30.46 0.79 -10.73
N TYR A 331 -30.06 -0.13 -9.84
CA TYR A 331 -30.89 -0.67 -8.77
C TYR A 331 -30.49 -0.04 -7.43
N LEU A 332 -31.09 1.11 -7.11
CA LEU A 332 -30.69 1.98 -6.01
C LEU A 332 -31.56 1.79 -4.76
N TYR A 333 -30.90 1.62 -3.63
CA TYR A 333 -31.46 1.68 -2.28
C TYR A 333 -30.74 2.80 -1.52
N ALA A 334 -31.34 3.99 -1.52
CA ALA A 334 -30.74 5.18 -0.94
C ALA A 334 -31.49 5.65 0.30
N THR A 335 -30.76 5.93 1.38
CA THR A 335 -31.26 6.63 2.56
C THR A 335 -30.43 7.88 2.79
N PHE A 336 -31.08 9.02 2.69
CA PHE A 336 -30.53 10.34 2.96
C PHE A 336 -30.85 10.78 4.39
N GLY A 337 -29.87 11.35 5.10
CA GLY A 337 -30.08 11.90 6.44
C GLY A 337 -30.75 13.27 6.39
N SER A 338 -30.59 14.07 7.46
CA SER A 338 -31.21 15.39 7.55
C SER A 338 -30.34 16.45 6.86
N GLY A 339 -30.94 17.56 6.43
CA GLY A 339 -30.23 18.63 5.71
C GLY A 339 -30.52 18.64 4.21
N THR A 340 -29.65 19.26 3.42
CA THR A 340 -29.86 19.51 1.98
C THR A 340 -29.41 18.29 1.19
N ASN A 341 -30.37 17.55 0.63
CA ASN A 341 -30.09 16.30 -0.06
C ASN A 341 -30.47 16.42 -1.54
N THR A 342 -29.52 16.06 -2.41
CA THR A 342 -29.68 16.08 -3.87
C THR A 342 -29.39 14.71 -4.46
N LEU A 343 -30.35 14.17 -5.21
CA LEU A 343 -30.14 13.06 -6.13
C LEU A 343 -30.15 13.62 -7.56
N SER A 344 -29.02 13.51 -8.26
CA SER A 344 -28.85 14.01 -9.62
C SER A 344 -28.76 12.85 -10.60
N LEU A 345 -29.58 12.89 -11.65
CA LEU A 345 -29.63 11.89 -12.72
C LEU A 345 -29.14 12.50 -14.03
N ASN A 346 -28.52 11.70 -14.90
CA ASN A 346 -28.27 12.10 -16.29
C ASN A 346 -29.46 11.76 -17.19
N ALA A 347 -29.44 12.26 -18.44
CA ALA A 347 -30.55 12.16 -19.38
C ALA A 347 -30.95 10.72 -19.74
N GLU A 348 -30.02 9.76 -19.68
CA GLU A 348 -30.30 8.37 -20.03
C GLU A 348 -30.24 7.44 -18.80
N THR A 349 -30.44 7.99 -17.60
CA THR A 349 -30.51 7.18 -16.38
C THR A 349 -31.87 6.49 -16.25
N LEU A 350 -31.83 5.17 -16.04
CA LEU A 350 -32.97 4.31 -15.71
C LEU A 350 -32.84 3.84 -14.27
N LEU A 351 -33.75 4.28 -13.39
CA LEU A 351 -33.62 4.08 -11.95
C LEU A 351 -34.71 3.15 -11.38
N TYR A 352 -34.32 2.07 -10.72
CA TYR A 352 -35.18 1.18 -9.96
C TYR A 352 -34.81 1.20 -8.46
N GLY A 353 -35.75 0.82 -7.59
CA GLY A 353 -35.47 0.55 -6.17
C GLY A 353 -36.22 1.46 -5.20
N ASN A 354 -35.57 1.87 -4.10
CA ASN A 354 -36.17 2.64 -3.02
C ASN A 354 -35.29 3.84 -2.63
N ILE A 355 -35.90 5.00 -2.47
CA ILE A 355 -35.23 6.23 -2.04
C ILE A 355 -35.98 6.78 -0.83
N GLU A 356 -35.24 6.97 0.25
CA GLU A 356 -35.74 7.47 1.52
C GLU A 356 -35.01 8.74 1.92
N PHE A 357 -35.76 9.73 2.39
CA PHE A 357 -35.21 10.98 2.92
C PHE A 357 -35.70 11.18 4.37
N SER A 358 -34.78 11.39 5.30
CA SER A 358 -35.13 11.67 6.70
C SER A 358 -35.64 13.11 6.88
N THR A 359 -36.78 13.27 7.58
CA THR A 359 -37.44 14.52 8.08
C THR A 359 -37.62 15.75 7.14
N PHE A 360 -38.76 16.45 7.29
CA PHE A 360 -39.26 17.46 6.34
C PHE A 360 -38.57 18.85 6.38
N SER A 361 -37.55 19.08 7.21
CA SER A 361 -37.11 20.44 7.53
C SER A 361 -36.07 21.06 6.58
N SER A 362 -35.75 20.42 5.44
CA SER A 362 -34.67 20.88 4.58
C SER A 362 -34.94 20.61 3.08
N PRO A 363 -34.29 21.36 2.17
CA PRO A 363 -34.49 21.21 0.72
C PRO A 363 -34.12 19.79 0.26
N ARG A 364 -35.00 19.22 -0.57
CA ARG A 364 -34.82 17.92 -1.20
C ARG A 364 -35.00 18.11 -2.68
N GLU A 365 -34.00 17.72 -3.45
CA GLU A 365 -34.03 17.92 -4.89
C GLU A 365 -33.70 16.60 -5.60
N ILE A 366 -34.61 16.18 -6.49
CA ILE A 366 -34.31 15.18 -7.50
C ILE A 366 -34.16 15.96 -8.81
N VAL A 367 -32.94 16.08 -9.29
CA VAL A 367 -32.64 16.73 -10.57
C VAL A 367 -32.80 15.69 -11.66
N GLN A 368 -33.97 15.67 -12.29
CA GLN A 368 -34.32 14.74 -13.36
C GLN A 368 -34.35 15.47 -14.72
N PRO A 369 -33.32 15.33 -15.56
CA PRO A 369 -33.35 15.88 -16.92
C PRO A 369 -34.36 15.14 -17.81
N ALA A 370 -34.73 15.78 -18.93
CA ALA A 370 -35.56 15.16 -19.94
C ALA A 370 -34.87 13.88 -20.48
N GLY A 371 -35.56 12.75 -20.39
CA GLY A 371 -35.06 11.43 -20.81
C GLY A 371 -34.88 10.44 -19.66
N ALA A 372 -34.55 10.93 -18.45
CA ALA A 372 -34.35 10.08 -17.29
C ALA A 372 -35.68 9.44 -16.85
N GLN A 373 -35.65 8.17 -16.43
CA GLN A 373 -36.84 7.42 -16.02
C GLN A 373 -36.69 6.87 -14.60
N ILE A 374 -37.70 7.09 -13.76
CA ILE A 374 -37.71 6.65 -12.35
C ILE A 374 -38.84 5.63 -12.15
N TYR A 375 -38.46 4.41 -11.80
CA TYR A 375 -39.30 3.28 -11.41
C TYR A 375 -39.00 2.87 -9.96
N ALA A 376 -38.76 3.86 -9.10
CA ALA A 376 -38.41 3.67 -7.69
C ALA A 376 -39.51 4.18 -6.76
N ARG A 377 -39.65 3.55 -5.59
CA ARG A 377 -40.47 4.11 -4.50
C ARG A 377 -39.70 5.25 -3.85
N ILE A 378 -40.33 6.41 -3.75
CA ILE A 378 -39.80 7.56 -3.00
C ILE A 378 -40.65 7.71 -1.76
N SER A 379 -40.04 7.63 -0.58
CA SER A 379 -40.73 7.75 0.71
C SER A 379 -40.00 8.62 1.71
N ASN A 380 -40.76 9.05 2.72
CA ASN A 380 -40.24 9.76 3.87
C ASN A 380 -40.27 8.82 5.07
N TYR A 381 -39.18 8.77 5.82
CA TYR A 381 -39.16 8.09 7.10
C TYR A 381 -39.73 9.03 8.17
N PHE A 382 -40.75 8.58 8.90
CA PHE A 382 -41.41 9.31 9.98
C PHE A 382 -40.80 8.99 11.34
#